data_AF-A0A2A5BMI7-F1
#
_entry.id   AF-A0A2A5BMI7-F1
#
_cell.length_a   1.000
_cell.length_b   1.000
_cell.length_c   1.000
_cell.angle_alpha   90.00
_cell.angle_beta   90.00
_cell.angle_gamma   90.00
#
_symmetry.space_group_name_H-M   'P 1'
#
loop_
_entity.id
_entity.type
_entity.pdbx_description
1 polymer ?
#
loop_
_entity_poly.entity_id
_entity_poly.type
_entity_poly.pdbx_seq_one_letter_code
_entity_poly.pdbx_strand_id
1 'polypeptide(L)' 'MSSDWKPIWQTIKLWHEAGRKIALATVVDTWGSSPRPTGSMMIVDEAGAIEGSVSGGC' A
#
# COMPACT_ATOMS: atom_id res chain seq x y z
N MET A 1 7.45 -18.02 10.10
CA MET A 1 6.61 -16.88 9.67
C MET A 1 7.26 -15.64 10.28
N SER A 2 8.11 -14.94 9.53
CA SER A 2 8.96 -13.88 10.13
C SER A 2 8.14 -12.64 10.48
N SER A 3 8.48 -12.07 11.62
CA SER A 3 7.66 -11.18 12.42
C SER A 3 7.92 -9.70 12.14
N ASP A 4 8.35 -9.34 10.93
CA ASP A 4 8.73 -7.97 10.57
C ASP A 4 7.87 -7.42 9.42
N TRP A 5 6.57 -7.70 9.43
CA TRP A 5 5.62 -6.98 8.58
C TRP A 5 5.12 -5.75 9.33
N LYS A 6 5.55 -4.56 8.90
CA LYS A 6 4.92 -3.31 9.31
C LYS A 6 3.57 -3.22 8.60
N PRO A 7 2.42 -3.30 9.30
CA PRO A 7 1.13 -3.13 8.66
C PRO A 7 1.04 -1.74 8.03
N ILE A 8 0.61 -1.67 6.77
CA ILE A 8 0.54 -0.42 6.00
C ILE A 8 -0.26 0.69 6.70
N TRP A 9 -1.22 0.32 7.56
CA TRP A 9 -1.97 1.21 8.44
C TRP A 9 -1.09 2.05 9.37
N GLN A 10 0.02 1.49 9.87
CA GLN A 10 0.98 2.26 10.66
C GLN A 10 1.65 3.35 9.83
N THR A 11 1.99 3.05 8.57
CA THR A 11 2.58 4.06 7.67
C THR A 11 1.55 5.11 7.27
N ILE A 12 0.30 4.72 6.97
CA ILE A 12 -0.81 5.64 6.73
C ILE A 12 -0.95 6.62 7.91
N LYS A 13 -1.02 6.09 9.14
CA LYS A 13 -1.15 6.89 10.34
C LYS A 13 0.02 7.87 10.49
N LEU A 14 1.25 7.40 10.36
CA LEU A 14 2.45 8.23 10.47
C LEU A 14 2.47 9.35 9.42
N TRP A 15 2.13 9.04 8.17
CA TRP A 15 2.15 10.04 7.09
C TRP A 15 1.03 11.06 7.25
N HIS A 16 -0.16 10.61 7.66
CA HIS A 16 -1.28 11.47 7.98
C HIS A 16 -0.97 12.40 9.17
N GLU A 17 -0.38 11.87 10.26
CA GLU A 17 0.04 12.66 11.43
C GLU A 17 1.16 13.66 11.10
N ALA A 18 2.00 13.34 10.11
CA ALA A 18 3.01 14.26 9.58
C ALA A 18 2.43 15.33 8.61
N GLY A 19 1.11 15.36 8.40
CA GLY A 19 0.44 16.32 7.53
C GLY A 19 0.66 16.09 6.03
N ARG A 20 1.18 14.93 5.63
CA ARG A 20 1.39 14.60 4.21
C ARG A 20 0.04 14.32 3.55
N LYS A 21 -0.16 14.85 2.35
CA LYS A 21 -1.27 14.41 1.50
C LYS A 21 -0.94 13.05 0.91
N ILE A 22 -1.84 12.08 1.11
CA ILE A 22 -1.65 10.71 0.69
C ILE A 22 -2.82 10.23 -0.16
N ALA A 23 -2.53 9.40 -1.17
CA ALA A 23 -3.50 8.58 -1.87
C ALA A 23 -3.33 7.12 -1.44
N LEU A 24 -4.45 6.44 -1.17
CA LEU A 24 -4.50 5.02 -0.82
C LEU A 24 -5.18 4.25 -1.96
N ALA A 25 -4.53 3.18 -2.41
CA ALA A 25 -5.09 2.21 -3.34
C ALA A 25 -5.21 0.85 -2.65
N THR A 26 -6.35 0.19 -2.87
CA THR A 26 -6.63 -1.16 -2.36
C THR A 26 -7.12 -2.03 -3.50
N VAL A 27 -6.58 -3.23 -3.62
CA VAL A 27 -7.09 -4.24 -4.55
C VAL A 27 -8.43 -4.74 -4.00
N VAL A 28 -9.53 -4.37 -4.68
CA VAL A 28 -10.89 -4.75 -4.28
C VAL A 28 -11.32 -6.10 -4.84
N ASP A 29 -10.78 -6.48 -6.01
CA ASP A 29 -11.02 -7.77 -6.66
C ASP A 29 -9.90 -8.06 -7.67
N THR A 30 -9.74 -9.33 -8.04
CA THR A 30 -8.75 -9.78 -9.03
C THR A 30 -9.26 -10.96 -9.85
N TRP A 31 -8.88 -11.02 -11.13
CA TRP A 31 -9.19 -12.13 -12.03
C TRP A 31 -7.94 -12.73 -12.64
N GLY A 32 -7.96 -14.05 -12.88
CA GLY A 32 -6.82 -14.78 -13.45
C GLY A 32 -5.61 -14.82 -12.50
N SER A 33 -4.41 -14.87 -13.07
CA SER A 33 -3.14 -14.87 -12.33
C SER A 33 -2.74 -13.44 -11.91
N SER A 34 -3.40 -12.91 -10.88
CA SER A 34 -3.00 -11.63 -10.31
C SER A 34 -1.77 -11.81 -9.38
N PRO A 35 -0.68 -11.04 -9.57
CA PRO A 35 0.49 -11.10 -8.70
C PRO A 35 0.25 -10.56 -7.29
N ARG A 36 -0.88 -9.87 -7.07
CA ARG A 36 -1.29 -9.35 -5.76
C ARG A 36 -2.70 -9.85 -5.42
N PRO A 37 -2.92 -10.42 -4.22
CA PRO A 37 -4.26 -10.84 -3.81
C PRO A 37 -5.16 -9.63 -3.48
N THR A 38 -6.47 -9.85 -3.48
CA THR A 38 -7.46 -8.93 -2.90
C THR A 38 -7.05 -8.50 -1.49
N GLY A 39 -7.23 -7.21 -1.19
CA GLY A 39 -6.79 -6.60 0.07
C GLY A 39 -5.34 -6.12 0.07
N SER A 40 -4.57 -6.35 -1.00
CA SER A 40 -3.26 -5.70 -1.17
C SER A 40 -3.45 -4.18 -1.25
N MET A 41 -2.53 -3.43 -0.66
CA MET A 41 -2.64 -1.98 -0.53
C MET A 41 -1.35 -1.29 -0.96
N MET A 42 -1.49 -0.06 -1.43
CA MET A 42 -0.40 0.85 -1.75
C MET A 42 -0.77 2.26 -1.33
N ILE A 43 0.19 3.00 -0.78
CA ILE A 43 0.05 4.43 -0.51
C ILE A 43 1.11 5.22 -1.26
N VAL A 44 0.73 6.41 -1.71
CA VAL A 44 1.63 7.37 -2.37
C VAL A 44 1.40 8.74 -1.76
N ASP A 45 2.46 9.50 -1.48
CA ASP A 45 2.33 10.89 -1.05
C ASP A 45 2.56 11.90 -2.20
N GLU A 46 2.36 13.18 -1.91
CA GLU A 46 2.53 14.25 -2.90
C GLU A 46 3.98 14.42 -3.41
N ALA A 47 4.99 13.95 -2.65
CA ALA A 47 6.39 13.94 -3.06
C ALA A 47 6.78 12.69 -3.88
N GLY A 48 5.83 11.76 -4.09
CA GLY A 48 6.05 10.53 -4.85
C GLY A 48 6.68 9.39 -4.04
N ALA A 49 6.73 9.48 -2.71
CA ALA A 49 7.11 8.35 -1.87
C ALA A 49 6.02 7.28 -1.90
N ILE A 50 6.41 6.01 -2.05
CA ILE A 50 5.49 4.88 -2.23
C ILE A 50 5.77 3.82 -1.17
N GLU A 51 4.71 3.26 -0.60
CA GLU A 51 4.77 2.07 0.27
C GLU A 51 3.67 1.08 -0.09
N GLY A 52 3.98 -0.22 -0.05
CA GLY A 52 3.08 -1.27 -0.52
C GLY A 52 3.03 -1.42 -2.04
N SER A 53 2.10 -2.23 -2.54
CA SER A 53 1.97 -2.54 -3.97
C SER A 53 0.61 -3.15 -4.29
N VAL A 54 0.02 -2.73 -5.41
CA VAL A 54 -1.23 -3.27 -5.97
C VAL A 54 -1.03 -4.07 -7.26
N SER A 55 0.22 -4.23 -7.72
CA SER A 55 0.57 -5.01 -8.93
C SER A 55 1.88 -5.78 -8.75
N GLY A 56 2.33 -6.46 -9.81
CA GLY A 56 3.63 -7.17 -9.85
C GLY A 56 4.81 -6.31 -10.31
N GLY A 57 4.59 -5.02 -10.60
CA GLY A 57 5.55 -4.16 -11.30
C GLY A 57 5.21 -3.97 -12.79
N CYS A 58 6.15 -3.36 -13.52
CA CYS A 58 6.24 -3.37 -14.99
C CYS A 58 7.58 -4.00 -15.38
#